data_AF-A0A2P2FIK1-F1
#
_entry.id   AF-A0A2P2FIK1-F1
#
_cell.length_a   1.000
_cell.length_b   1.000
_cell.length_c   1.000
_cell.angle_alpha   90.00
_cell.angle_beta   90.00
_cell.angle_gamma   90.00
#
_symmetry.space_group_name_H-M   'P 1'
#
loop_
_entity.id
_entity.type
_entity.pdbx_description
1 polymer ?
#
loop_
_entity_poly.entity_id
_entity_poly.type
_entity_poly.pdbx_seq_one_letter_code
_entity_poly.pdbx_strand_id
1 'polypeptide(L)'
;MQPNPPQPGFPQHGPPTPGGPAPWGRTAPAKPRANAPAAKVAGILAVLAAVMLVWFALYNVIVATESDGRPSGITVQNMVSGVVSAVVLVIAAAFTFARRIPGAWTLFGLCAFYVVAVFVGAPLVWGTPFGAQVKWLFSFDDGDSTAMALTIILAVLTAIAAAIAASVKSNDTSS
;
A
#
# COMPACT_ATOMS: atom_id res chain seq x y z
N MET A 1 -7.55 -24.13 -71.48
CA MET A 1 -6.81 -24.08 -70.20
C MET A 1 -7.08 -22.73 -69.58
N GLN A 2 -7.70 -22.68 -68.40
CA GLN A 2 -8.08 -21.43 -67.74
C GLN A 2 -6.96 -21.01 -66.77
N PRO A 3 -6.52 -19.75 -66.72
CA PRO A 3 -5.48 -19.32 -65.77
C PRO A 3 -6.01 -19.40 -64.34
N ASN A 4 -5.19 -19.89 -63.42
CA ASN A 4 -5.51 -19.92 -62.00
C ASN A 4 -5.66 -18.48 -61.46
N PRO A 5 -6.66 -18.20 -60.60
CA PRO A 5 -6.78 -16.90 -59.96
C PRO A 5 -5.63 -16.66 -58.96
N PRO A 6 -5.23 -15.39 -58.73
CA PRO A 6 -4.17 -15.07 -57.80
C PRO A 6 -4.57 -15.45 -56.37
N GLN A 7 -3.70 -16.21 -55.69
CA GLN A 7 -3.91 -16.55 -54.29
C GLN A 7 -3.75 -15.30 -53.41
N PRO A 8 -4.66 -15.06 -52.46
CA PRO A 8 -4.51 -13.99 -51.48
C PRO A 8 -3.24 -14.24 -50.66
N GLY A 9 -2.25 -13.35 -50.77
CA GLY A 9 -1.01 -13.45 -50.02
C GLY A 9 -1.25 -13.37 -48.52
N PHE A 10 -0.70 -14.33 -47.76
CA PHE A 10 -0.60 -14.23 -46.31
C PHE A 10 0.40 -13.11 -45.96
N PRO A 11 0.11 -12.23 -44.99
CA PRO A 11 1.05 -11.18 -44.60
C PRO A 11 2.30 -11.81 -43.96
N GLN A 12 3.45 -11.67 -44.64
CA GLN A 12 4.75 -12.04 -44.11
C GLN A 12 5.05 -11.22 -42.85
N HIS A 13 4.98 -11.88 -41.69
CA HIS A 13 5.45 -11.32 -40.43
C HIS A 13 6.97 -11.50 -40.37
N GLY A 14 7.71 -10.52 -40.91
CA GLY A 14 9.15 -10.43 -40.69
C GLY A 14 9.46 -10.03 -39.25
N PRO A 15 10.61 -10.46 -38.68
CA PRO A 15 11.03 -10.03 -37.34
C PRO A 15 11.33 -8.52 -37.31
N PRO A 16 11.04 -7.82 -36.19
CA PRO A 16 11.18 -6.38 -36.10
C PRO A 16 12.66 -5.95 -36.08
N THR A 17 13.01 -4.99 -36.93
CA THR A 17 14.32 -4.35 -36.99
C THR A 17 14.55 -3.46 -35.76
N PRO A 18 15.70 -3.51 -35.07
CA PRO A 18 15.96 -2.67 -33.91
C PRO A 18 16.31 -1.25 -34.35
N GLY A 19 15.38 -0.31 -34.18
CA GLY A 19 15.66 1.13 -34.28
C GLY A 19 14.81 1.97 -35.24
N GLY A 20 13.84 1.38 -35.95
CA GLY A 20 12.88 2.14 -36.76
C GLY A 20 11.58 2.46 -36.01
N PRO A 21 10.87 3.55 -36.34
CA PRO A 21 9.49 3.74 -35.88
C PRO A 21 8.64 2.55 -36.36
N ALA A 22 7.74 2.06 -35.50
CA ALA A 22 6.91 0.91 -35.83
C ALA A 22 6.18 1.16 -37.18
N PRO A 23 6.22 0.22 -38.14
CA PRO A 23 5.70 0.41 -39.50
C PRO A 23 4.18 0.67 -39.56
N TRP A 24 3.49 0.48 -38.45
CA TRP A 24 2.11 0.86 -38.24
C TRP A 24 2.10 1.89 -37.12
N GLY A 25 1.76 3.15 -37.41
CA GLY A 25 1.77 4.30 -36.50
C GLY A 25 0.86 4.20 -35.25
N ARG A 26 0.70 3.02 -34.66
CA ARG A 26 0.19 2.84 -33.30
C ARG A 26 1.27 3.29 -32.32
N THR A 27 1.11 4.50 -31.80
CA THR A 27 1.55 4.80 -30.45
C THR A 27 1.10 3.66 -29.53
N ALA A 28 2.02 3.10 -28.75
CA ALA A 28 1.67 2.03 -27.82
C ALA A 28 0.47 2.50 -26.96
N PRO A 29 -0.59 1.69 -26.79
CA PRO A 29 -1.76 2.12 -26.05
C PRO A 29 -1.36 2.57 -24.65
N ALA A 30 -1.82 3.75 -24.23
CA ALA A 30 -1.52 4.32 -22.93
C ALA A 30 -1.80 3.28 -21.84
N LYS A 31 -0.77 2.93 -21.08
CA LYS A 31 -0.86 1.86 -20.09
C LYS A 31 -1.87 2.28 -19.00
N PRO A 32 -2.79 1.41 -18.59
CA PRO A 32 -3.72 1.71 -17.51
C PRO A 32 -3.00 2.16 -16.23
N ARG A 33 -3.45 3.26 -15.63
CA ARG A 33 -2.92 3.76 -14.36
C ARG A 33 -4.01 3.89 -13.32
N ALA A 34 -3.60 3.84 -12.06
CA ALA A 34 -4.48 4.10 -10.93
C ALA A 34 -5.02 5.54 -11.01
N ASN A 35 -6.27 5.73 -10.56
CA ASN A 35 -6.92 7.04 -10.50
C ASN A 35 -6.05 8.04 -9.71
N ALA A 36 -5.68 9.15 -10.35
CA ALA A 36 -4.71 10.11 -9.80
C ALA A 36 -5.15 10.76 -8.47
N PRO A 37 -6.36 11.34 -8.32
CA PRO A 37 -6.77 11.92 -7.05
C PRO A 37 -6.89 10.86 -5.94
N ALA A 38 -7.48 9.71 -6.21
CA ALA A 38 -7.62 8.63 -5.23
C ALA A 38 -6.25 8.09 -4.78
N ALA A 39 -5.30 7.91 -5.72
CA ALA A 39 -3.94 7.47 -5.40
C ALA A 39 -3.17 8.49 -4.55
N LYS A 40 -3.35 9.79 -4.80
CA LYS A 40 -2.75 10.84 -3.95
C LYS A 40 -3.30 10.80 -2.53
N VAL A 41 -4.62 10.70 -2.38
CA VAL A 41 -5.27 10.62 -1.07
C VAL A 41 -4.79 9.36 -0.32
N ALA A 42 -4.80 8.20 -0.98
CA ALA A 42 -4.32 6.96 -0.40
C ALA A 42 -2.85 7.06 0.05
N GLY A 43 -1.97 7.65 -0.79
CA GLY A 43 -0.57 7.85 -0.43
C GLY A 43 -0.39 8.79 0.77
N ILE A 44 -1.13 9.88 0.85
CA ILE A 44 -1.07 10.83 2.00
C ILE A 44 -1.52 10.14 3.29
N LEU A 45 -2.65 9.43 3.25
CA LEU A 45 -3.16 8.70 4.42
C LEU A 45 -2.18 7.63 4.89
N ALA A 46 -1.53 6.92 3.97
CA ALA A 46 -0.49 5.94 4.28
C ALA A 46 0.73 6.57 4.96
N VAL A 47 1.16 7.75 4.49
CA VAL A 47 2.26 8.50 5.12
C VAL A 47 1.88 8.96 6.52
N LEU A 48 0.66 9.48 6.72
CA LEU A 48 0.18 9.86 8.05
C LEU A 48 0.14 8.65 9.00
N ALA A 49 -0.31 7.48 8.51
CA ALA A 49 -0.28 6.25 9.30
C ALA A 49 1.16 5.85 9.67
N ALA A 50 2.11 5.98 8.74
CA ALA A 50 3.53 5.73 9.02
C ALA A 50 4.09 6.69 10.08
N VAL A 51 3.70 7.97 10.06
CA VAL A 51 4.11 8.94 11.10
C VAL A 51 3.56 8.54 12.46
N MET A 52 2.31 8.09 12.56
CA MET A 52 1.73 7.60 13.81
C MET A 52 2.44 6.34 14.32
N LEU A 53 2.85 5.43 13.44
CA LEU A 53 3.64 4.25 13.80
C LEU A 53 5.05 4.60 14.30
N VAL A 54 5.69 5.60 13.71
CA VAL A 54 6.97 6.12 14.19
C VAL A 54 6.79 6.75 15.57
N TRP A 55 5.73 7.53 15.77
CA TRP A 55 5.41 8.10 17.08
C TRP A 55 5.19 7.00 18.14
N PHE A 56 4.39 5.98 17.81
CA PHE A 56 4.19 4.80 18.65
C PHE A 56 5.52 4.14 19.05
N ALA A 57 6.42 3.92 18.09
CA ALA A 57 7.72 3.34 18.35
C ALA A 57 8.59 4.23 19.25
N LEU A 58 8.63 5.55 19.00
CA LEU A 58 9.38 6.50 19.81
C LEU A 58 8.83 6.62 21.23
N TYR A 59 7.51 6.65 21.39
CA TYR A 59 6.87 6.70 22.70
C TYR A 59 7.25 5.46 23.54
N ASN A 60 7.23 4.28 22.91
CA ASN A 60 7.68 3.04 23.54
C ASN A 60 9.16 3.11 23.98
N VAL A 61 10.04 3.75 23.18
CA VAL A 61 11.45 3.97 23.57
C VAL A 61 11.55 4.85 24.81
N ILE A 62 10.88 6.00 24.81
CA ILE A 62 10.96 6.99 25.90
C ILE A 62 10.48 6.36 27.21
N VAL A 63 9.31 5.72 27.21
CA VAL A 63 8.76 5.07 28.41
C VAL A 63 9.64 3.91 28.90
N ALA A 64 10.26 3.13 28.01
CA ALA A 64 11.22 2.10 28.43
C ALA A 64 12.50 2.68 29.04
N THR A 65 12.97 3.82 28.54
CA THR A 65 14.17 4.47 29.09
C THR A 65 13.91 5.11 30.46
N GLU A 66 12.67 5.51 30.75
CA GLU A 66 12.27 6.08 32.04
C GLU A 66 12.04 5.02 33.12
N SER A 67 11.58 3.82 32.76
CA SER A 67 11.05 2.85 33.74
C SER A 67 12.08 1.93 34.40
N ASP A 68 13.16 1.50 33.74
CA ASP A 68 14.15 0.57 34.37
C ASP A 68 15.53 0.55 33.68
N GLY A 69 15.79 1.46 32.76
CA GLY A 69 17.03 1.48 31.94
C GLY A 69 17.21 0.29 30.99
N ARG A 70 16.28 -0.69 30.99
CA ARG A 70 16.25 -1.84 30.08
C ARG A 70 14.85 -2.00 29.49
N PRO A 71 14.69 -2.00 28.15
CA PRO A 71 13.38 -2.16 27.52
C PRO A 71 12.85 -3.58 27.71
N SER A 72 11.57 -3.69 28.10
CA SER A 72 10.88 -4.97 28.17
C SER A 72 10.77 -5.63 26.79
N GLY A 73 10.64 -6.95 26.72
CA GLY A 73 10.49 -7.67 25.44
C GLY A 73 9.28 -7.18 24.62
N ILE A 74 8.18 -6.83 25.29
CA ILE A 74 7.00 -6.22 24.68
C ILE A 74 7.35 -4.87 24.05
N THR A 75 8.09 -4.03 24.76
CA THR A 75 8.46 -2.70 24.28
C THR A 75 9.38 -2.78 23.06
N VAL A 76 10.35 -3.70 23.07
CA VAL A 76 11.23 -3.93 21.92
C VAL A 76 10.43 -4.42 20.71
N GLN A 77 9.50 -5.36 20.92
CA GLN A 77 8.65 -5.87 19.85
C GLN A 77 7.75 -4.78 19.26
N ASN A 78 7.12 -3.96 20.10
CA ASN A 78 6.32 -2.81 19.68
C ASN A 78 7.16 -1.84 18.84
N MET A 79 8.34 -1.47 19.33
CA MET A 79 9.26 -0.58 18.61
C MET A 79 9.63 -1.14 17.22
N VAL A 80 10.08 -2.40 17.15
CA VAL A 80 10.48 -3.05 15.89
C VAL A 80 9.29 -3.15 14.95
N SER A 81 8.13 -3.59 15.45
CA SER A 81 6.92 -3.75 14.63
C SER A 81 6.42 -2.41 14.08
N GLY A 82 6.47 -1.34 14.88
CA GLY A 82 6.12 0.01 14.46
C GLY A 82 7.02 0.54 13.36
N VAL A 83 8.35 0.44 13.54
CA VAL A 83 9.33 0.89 12.54
C VAL A 83 9.20 0.09 11.24
N VAL A 84 9.13 -1.23 11.31
CA VAL A 84 9.01 -2.09 10.12
C VAL A 84 7.71 -1.79 9.38
N SER A 85 6.58 -1.66 10.09
CA SER A 85 5.28 -1.35 9.48
C SER A 85 5.30 0.04 8.82
N ALA A 86 5.92 1.04 9.44
CA ALA A 86 6.07 2.37 8.88
C ALA A 86 6.88 2.36 7.58
N VAL A 87 8.03 1.67 7.55
CA VAL A 87 8.87 1.55 6.35
C VAL A 87 8.11 0.89 5.21
N VAL A 88 7.42 -0.21 5.48
CA VAL A 88 6.62 -0.92 4.48
C VAL A 88 5.49 -0.04 3.93
N LEU A 89 4.80 0.71 4.79
CA LEU A 89 3.76 1.66 4.37
C LEU A 89 4.31 2.78 3.49
N VAL A 90 5.48 3.34 3.82
CA VAL A 90 6.13 4.38 3.02
C VAL A 90 6.50 3.86 1.63
N ILE A 91 7.05 2.65 1.55
CA ILE A 91 7.38 2.01 0.26
C ILE A 91 6.10 1.81 -0.57
N ALA A 92 5.03 1.30 0.04
CA ALA A 92 3.75 1.11 -0.64
C ALA A 92 3.11 2.44 -1.07
N ALA A 93 3.22 3.49 -0.26
CA ALA A 93 2.78 4.84 -0.59
C ALA A 93 3.55 5.37 -1.81
N ALA A 94 4.86 5.19 -1.89
CA ALA A 94 5.68 5.58 -3.04
C ALA A 94 5.21 4.89 -4.35
N PHE A 95 4.94 3.59 -4.31
CA PHE A 95 4.38 2.87 -5.47
C PHE A 95 2.98 3.36 -5.85
N THR A 96 2.18 3.78 -4.87
CA THR A 96 0.85 4.33 -5.09
C THR A 96 0.92 5.73 -5.72
N PHE A 97 1.85 6.58 -5.27
CA PHE A 97 2.14 7.87 -5.93
C PHE A 97 2.63 7.70 -7.37
N ALA A 98 3.36 6.61 -7.68
CA ALA A 98 3.73 6.28 -9.05
C ALA A 98 2.53 5.87 -9.95
N ARG A 99 1.32 5.84 -9.40
CA ARG A 99 0.06 5.44 -10.05
C ARG A 99 0.09 4.03 -10.63
N ARG A 100 0.88 3.14 -10.02
CA ARG A 100 0.94 1.72 -10.40
C ARG A 100 -0.30 1.03 -9.81
N ILE A 101 -1.17 0.48 -10.67
CA ILE A 101 -2.33 -0.32 -10.23
C ILE A 101 -1.91 -1.45 -9.25
N PRO A 102 -0.81 -2.19 -9.50
CA PRO A 102 -0.32 -3.14 -8.51
C PRO A 102 0.04 -2.49 -7.17
N GLY A 103 0.61 -1.28 -7.18
CA GLY A 103 0.96 -0.52 -5.98
C GLY A 103 -0.27 -0.17 -5.13
N ALA A 104 -1.37 0.23 -5.76
CA ALA A 104 -2.64 0.49 -5.06
C ALA A 104 -3.24 -0.79 -4.43
N TRP A 105 -3.20 -1.93 -5.13
CA TRP A 105 -3.61 -3.21 -4.55
C TRP A 105 -2.71 -3.67 -3.41
N THR A 106 -1.39 -3.48 -3.53
CA THR A 106 -0.44 -3.74 -2.45
C THR A 106 -0.74 -2.87 -1.23
N LEU A 107 -0.99 -1.58 -1.42
CA LEU A 107 -1.32 -0.68 -0.32
C LEU A 107 -2.63 -1.06 0.36
N PHE A 108 -3.68 -1.40 -0.41
CA PHE A 108 -4.93 -1.94 0.12
C PHE A 108 -4.68 -3.19 0.97
N GLY A 109 -3.97 -4.17 0.41
CA GLY A 109 -3.69 -5.43 1.08
C GLY A 109 -2.88 -5.25 2.36
N LEU A 110 -1.86 -4.38 2.35
CA LEU A 110 -1.05 -4.06 3.53
C LEU A 110 -1.86 -3.40 4.63
N CYS A 111 -2.70 -2.41 4.30
CA CYS A 111 -3.53 -1.75 5.30
C CYS A 111 -4.61 -2.68 5.87
N ALA A 112 -5.26 -3.49 5.04
CA ALA A 112 -6.24 -4.47 5.50
C ALA A 112 -5.57 -5.54 6.39
N PHE A 113 -4.42 -6.06 5.96
CA PHE A 113 -3.63 -7.01 6.75
C PHE A 113 -3.22 -6.41 8.10
N TYR A 114 -2.75 -5.16 8.13
CA TYR A 114 -2.36 -4.48 9.36
C TYR A 114 -3.53 -4.40 10.36
N VAL A 115 -4.71 -4.01 9.90
CA VAL A 115 -5.92 -3.96 10.75
C VAL A 115 -6.25 -5.33 11.32
N VAL A 116 -6.22 -6.38 10.50
CA VAL A 116 -6.44 -7.77 10.96
C VAL A 116 -5.35 -8.20 11.94
N ALA A 117 -4.09 -7.87 11.69
CA ALA A 117 -2.99 -8.20 12.57
C ALA A 117 -3.16 -7.57 13.96
N VAL A 118 -3.68 -6.35 14.05
CA VAL A 118 -3.93 -5.68 15.34
C VAL A 118 -5.14 -6.26 16.08
N PHE A 119 -6.26 -6.51 15.39
CA PHE A 119 -7.49 -6.98 16.05
C PHE A 119 -7.53 -8.49 16.30
N VAL A 120 -6.79 -9.27 15.51
CA VAL A 120 -6.83 -10.74 15.58
C VAL A 120 -5.45 -11.29 15.92
N GLY A 121 -4.42 -10.85 15.20
CA GLY A 121 -3.05 -11.33 15.39
C GLY A 121 -2.50 -11.04 16.79
N ALA A 122 -2.56 -9.79 17.24
CA ALA A 122 -2.03 -9.40 18.54
C ALA A 122 -2.75 -10.12 19.70
N PRO A 123 -4.09 -10.14 19.80
CA PRO A 123 -4.78 -10.92 20.82
C PRO A 123 -4.40 -12.41 20.85
N LEU A 124 -4.22 -13.03 19.67
CA LEU A 124 -3.83 -14.43 19.58
C LEU A 124 -2.38 -14.69 20.01
N VAL A 125 -1.46 -13.82 19.62
CA VAL A 125 -0.02 -13.95 19.94
C VAL A 125 0.23 -13.71 21.43
N TRP A 126 -0.47 -12.73 22.02
CA TRP A 126 -0.26 -12.30 23.40
C TRP A 126 -1.25 -12.91 24.40
N GLY A 127 -2.25 -13.67 23.92
CA GLY A 127 -3.32 -14.21 24.76
C GLY A 127 -4.20 -13.13 25.40
N THR A 128 -4.19 -11.90 24.87
CA THR A 128 -4.98 -10.80 25.44
C THR A 128 -6.46 -10.96 25.06
N PRO A 129 -7.40 -10.77 26.01
CA PRO A 129 -8.82 -10.79 25.67
C PRO A 129 -9.14 -9.70 24.64
N PHE A 130 -9.88 -10.06 23.59
CA PHE A 130 -10.25 -9.13 22.52
C PHE A 130 -10.88 -7.83 23.04
N GLY A 131 -11.77 -7.93 24.04
CA GLY A 131 -12.39 -6.75 24.66
C GLY A 131 -11.36 -5.83 25.36
N ALA A 132 -10.30 -6.38 25.94
CA ALA A 132 -9.22 -5.59 26.54
C ALA A 132 -8.39 -4.90 25.46
N GLN A 133 -8.11 -5.57 24.33
CA GLN A 133 -7.42 -4.97 23.19
C GLN A 133 -8.20 -3.79 22.60
N VAL A 134 -9.51 -3.97 22.36
CA VAL A 134 -10.37 -2.91 21.82
C VAL A 134 -10.47 -1.74 22.81
N LYS A 135 -10.67 -2.05 24.10
CA LYS A 135 -10.73 -1.03 25.15
C LYS A 135 -9.44 -0.21 25.19
N TRP A 136 -8.28 -0.87 25.18
CA TRP A 136 -6.99 -0.19 25.16
C TRP A 136 -6.82 0.67 23.91
N LEU A 137 -7.11 0.12 22.73
CA LEU A 137 -6.94 0.82 21.45
C LEU A 137 -7.77 2.10 21.36
N PHE A 138 -8.97 2.10 21.93
CA PHE A 138 -9.89 3.25 21.91
C PHE A 138 -9.97 3.99 23.25
N SER A 139 -9.05 3.72 24.19
CA SER A 139 -9.01 4.42 25.48
C SER A 139 -8.52 5.86 25.32
N PHE A 140 -7.57 6.08 24.41
CA PHE A 140 -6.88 7.37 24.22
C PHE A 140 -6.21 7.91 25.51
N ASP A 141 -5.98 7.04 26.49
CA ASP A 141 -5.46 7.43 27.80
C ASP A 141 -3.97 7.78 27.73
N ASP A 142 -3.22 7.11 26.85
CA ASP A 142 -1.78 7.28 26.68
C ASP A 142 -1.39 7.54 25.22
N GLY A 143 -0.19 8.09 25.02
CA GLY A 143 0.36 8.45 23.71
C GLY A 143 0.51 7.25 22.76
N ASP A 144 0.77 6.07 23.29
CA ASP A 144 0.80 4.80 22.54
C ASP A 144 -0.60 4.45 22.01
N SER A 145 -1.58 4.31 22.91
CA SER A 145 -2.95 3.91 22.56
C SER A 145 -3.58 4.84 21.52
N THR A 146 -3.35 6.15 21.67
CA THR A 146 -3.81 7.19 20.74
C THR A 146 -3.19 7.02 19.36
N ALA A 147 -1.88 6.78 19.28
CA ALA A 147 -1.19 6.59 18.01
C ALA A 147 -1.66 5.32 17.30
N MET A 148 -1.90 4.25 18.04
CA MET A 148 -2.44 3.00 17.49
C MET A 148 -3.87 3.16 16.99
N ALA A 149 -4.75 3.85 17.73
CA ALA A 149 -6.11 4.12 17.27
C ALA A 149 -6.12 4.92 15.96
N LEU A 150 -5.32 6.00 15.90
CA LEU A 150 -5.19 6.83 14.71
C LEU A 150 -4.61 6.04 13.53
N THR A 151 -3.62 5.18 13.78
CA THR A 151 -3.04 4.30 12.75
C THR A 151 -4.11 3.38 12.15
N ILE A 152 -4.98 2.80 12.97
CA ILE A 152 -6.06 1.92 12.51
C ILE A 152 -7.07 2.69 11.67
N ILE A 153 -7.51 3.88 12.13
CA ILE A 153 -8.43 4.73 11.36
C ILE A 153 -7.82 5.08 10.01
N LEU A 154 -6.56 5.54 10.00
CA LEU A 154 -5.86 5.90 8.78
C LEU A 154 -5.64 4.70 7.86
N ALA A 155 -5.33 3.52 8.39
CA ALA A 155 -5.18 2.29 7.61
C ALA A 155 -6.50 1.90 6.92
N VAL A 156 -7.63 1.96 7.63
CA VAL A 156 -8.96 1.66 7.04
C VAL A 156 -9.27 2.66 5.91
N LEU A 157 -9.10 3.95 6.15
CA LEU A 157 -9.33 4.99 5.14
C LEU A 157 -8.39 4.83 3.93
N THR A 158 -7.12 4.50 4.18
CA THR A 158 -6.12 4.22 3.15
C THR A 158 -6.54 3.03 2.30
N ALA A 159 -7.00 1.94 2.91
CA ALA A 159 -7.47 0.76 2.19
C ALA A 159 -8.63 1.11 1.25
N ILE A 160 -9.63 1.85 1.74
CA ILE A 160 -10.76 2.29 0.92
C ILE A 160 -10.29 3.15 -0.26
N ALA A 161 -9.46 4.17 0.00
CA ALA A 161 -8.93 5.04 -1.04
C ALA A 161 -8.09 4.28 -2.08
N ALA A 162 -7.27 3.31 -1.64
CA ALA A 162 -6.45 2.48 -2.49
C ALA A 162 -7.29 1.53 -3.36
N ALA A 163 -8.34 0.93 -2.80
CA ALA A 163 -9.28 0.10 -3.54
C ALA A 163 -10.01 0.90 -4.64
N ILE A 164 -10.44 2.13 -4.32
CA ILE A 164 -11.01 3.05 -5.31
C ILE A 164 -9.97 3.39 -6.40
N ALA A 165 -8.74 3.71 -5.99
CA ALA A 165 -7.66 4.05 -6.92
C ALA A 165 -7.33 2.91 -7.89
N ALA A 166 -7.41 1.66 -7.43
CA ALA A 166 -7.15 0.47 -8.22
C ALA A 166 -8.33 0.07 -9.12
N SER A 167 -9.57 0.31 -8.66
CA SER A 167 -10.80 -0.09 -9.36
C SER A 167 -11.22 0.92 -10.44
N VAL A 168 -10.95 2.21 -10.25
CA VAL A 168 -11.28 3.26 -11.22
C VAL A 168 -10.09 3.49 -12.15
N LYS A 169 -10.19 2.96 -13.37
CA LYS A 169 -9.13 3.05 -14.38
C LYS A 169 -9.07 4.45 -14.98
N SER A 170 -7.94 5.15 -14.87
CA SER A 170 -7.67 6.35 -15.66
C SER A 170 -6.78 6.00 -16.85
N ASN A 171 -7.22 6.36 -18.06
CA ASN A 171 -6.34 6.38 -19.23
C ASN A 171 -5.61 7.73 -19.22
N ASP A 172 -4.28 7.75 -19.31
CA ASP A 172 -3.55 8.99 -19.58
C ASP A 172 -3.98 9.42 -20.99
N THR A 173 -4.89 10.39 -21.11
CA THR A 173 -5.08 11.12 -22.36
C THR A 173 -3.84 11.98 -22.54
N SER A 174 -2.93 11.57 -23.42
CA SER A 174 -1.88 12.44 -23.92
C SER A 174 -2.55 13.68 -24.52
N SER A 175 -2.47 14.80 -23.81
CA SER A 175 -2.68 16.16 -24.34
C SER A 175 -1.36 16.73 -24.81
#